data_AF-R7T0H8-F1
#
_entry.id   AF-R7T0H8-F1
#
_cell.length_a   1.000
_cell.length_b   1.000
_cell.length_c   1.000
_cell.angle_alpha   90.00
_cell.angle_beta   90.00
_cell.angle_gamma   90.00
#
_symmetry.space_group_name_H-M   'P 1'
#
loop_
_entity.id
_entity.type
_entity.pdbx_description
1 polymer ?
#
loop_
_entity_poly.entity_id
_entity_poly.type
_entity_poly.pdbx_seq_one_letter_code
_entity_poly.pdbx_strand_id
1 'polypeptide(L)' 'MNISWTSRKLFNSGVVDNASGQIVFNIHTPFSLGPRVTTIADARGQVMAEYKHRLGYDTVTYQGQTHLVSDSLPKDGFLS' A
#
# COMPACT_ATOMS: atom_id res chain seq x y z
N MET A 1 4.93 13.11 -11.45
CA MET A 1 5.08 11.67 -11.75
C MET A 1 3.79 11.21 -12.40
N ASN A 2 3.82 10.69 -13.64
CA ASN A 2 2.62 10.25 -14.36
C ASN A 2 2.51 8.73 -14.21
N ILE A 3 1.68 8.27 -13.28
CA ILE A 3 1.53 6.84 -12.97
C ILE A 3 0.13 6.34 -13.30
N SER A 4 0.02 5.05 -13.59
CA SER A 4 -1.26 4.35 -13.65
C SER A 4 -1.22 3.04 -12.88
N TRP A 5 -2.41 2.54 -12.57
CA TRP A 5 -2.58 1.26 -11.89
C TRP A 5 -2.88 0.17 -12.91
N THR A 6 -2.25 -1.00 -12.78
CA THR A 6 -2.53 -2.15 -13.65
C THR A 6 -3.90 -2.78 -13.38
N SER A 7 -4.57 -2.39 -12.30
CA SER A 7 -5.87 -2.90 -11.88
C SER A 7 -6.66 -1.85 -11.12
N ARG A 8 -7.99 -1.92 -11.20
CA ARG A 8 -8.89 -1.13 -10.34
C ARG A 8 -8.94 -1.63 -8.89
N LYS A 9 -8.40 -2.82 -8.64
CA LYS A 9 -8.29 -3.37 -7.28
C LYS A 9 -7.07 -2.75 -6.59
N LEU A 10 -7.26 -2.28 -5.37
CA LEU A 10 -6.16 -1.74 -4.55
C LEU A 10 -5.19 -2.83 -4.06
N PHE A 11 -5.62 -4.09 -4.07
CA PHE A 11 -4.81 -5.25 -3.68
C PHE A 11 -4.44 -6.09 -4.91
N ASN A 12 -3.27 -6.73 -4.87
CA ASN A 12 -2.77 -7.58 -5.96
C ASN A 12 -2.74 -6.81 -7.30
N SER A 13 -2.06 -5.68 -7.29
CA SER A 13 -1.97 -4.73 -8.40
C SER A 13 -0.55 -4.18 -8.53
N GLY A 14 -0.28 -3.47 -9.62
CA GLY A 14 0.99 -2.81 -9.87
C GLY A 14 0.77 -1.34 -10.20
N VAL A 15 1.79 -0.53 -9.91
CA VAL A 15 1.87 0.86 -10.32
C VAL A 15 2.92 0.94 -11.41
N VAL A 16 2.55 1.49 -12.57
CA VAL A 16 3.45 1.67 -13.70
C VAL A 16 3.71 3.15 -13.95
N ASP A 17 4.93 3.47 -14.40
CA ASP A 17 5.24 4.77 -14.97
C ASP A 17 4.72 4.81 -16.41
N ASN A 18 3.85 5.78 -16.71
CA ASN A 18 3.21 5.89 -18.02
C ASN A 18 4.20 6.31 -19.13
N ALA A 19 5.34 6.92 -18.78
CA ALA A 19 6.33 7.32 -19.78
C ALA A 19 7.17 6.13 -20.27
N SER A 20 7.59 5.26 -19.34
CA SER A 20 8.47 4.11 -19.64
C SER A 20 7.70 2.78 -19.79
N GLY A 21 6.46 2.71 -19.31
CA GLY A 21 5.69 1.47 -19.19
C GLY A 21 6.22 0.52 -18.10
N GLN A 22 7.23 0.92 -17.33
CA GLN A 22 7.85 0.06 -16.34
C GLN A 22 7.05 0.05 -15.03
N ILE A 23 7.03 -1.12 -14.38
CA ILE A 23 6.46 -1.26 -13.04
C ILE A 23 7.39 -0.55 -12.05
N VAL A 24 6.83 0.41 -11.32
CA VAL A 24 7.51 1.13 -10.23
C VAL A 24 7.28 0.40 -8.91
N PHE A 25 6.06 -0.07 -8.67
CA PHE A 25 5.69 -0.80 -7.46
C PHE A 25 4.78 -1.99 -7.74
N ASN A 26 4.97 -3.06 -6.99
CA ASN A 26 4.08 -4.21 -6.93
C ASN A 26 3.40 -4.26 -5.56
N ILE A 27 2.07 -4.37 -5.56
CA ILE A 27 1.25 -4.48 -4.37
C ILE A 27 0.76 -5.91 -4.29
N HIS A 28 1.23 -6.66 -3.30
CA HIS A 28 0.86 -8.04 -3.09
C HIS A 28 0.04 -8.18 -1.82
N THR A 29 -1.03 -8.98 -1.86
CA THR A 29 -1.79 -9.31 -0.67
C THR A 29 -2.17 -10.79 -0.71
N PRO A 30 -1.43 -11.65 0.03
CA PRO A 30 -1.67 -13.07 0.03
C PRO A 30 -3.06 -13.39 0.57
N PHE A 31 -3.57 -14.55 0.15
CA PHE A 31 -4.76 -15.14 0.74
C PHE A 31 -4.36 -15.74 2.10
N SER A 32 -5.13 -15.45 3.15
CA SER A 32 -4.83 -15.82 4.53
C SER A 32 -6.12 -16.05 5.31
N LEU A 33 -6.13 -17.06 6.17
CA LEU A 33 -7.19 -17.31 7.17
C LEU A 33 -6.98 -16.51 8.47
N GLY A 34 -5.84 -15.82 8.59
CA GLY A 34 -5.47 -14.97 9.74
C GLY A 34 -5.20 -13.53 9.33
N PRO A 35 -4.42 -12.76 10.12
CA PRO A 35 -4.10 -11.37 9.81
C PRO A 35 -3.52 -11.24 8.39
N ARG A 36 -4.09 -10.33 7.60
CA ARG A 36 -3.72 -10.14 6.21
C ARG A 36 -2.71 -9.00 6.12
N VAL A 37 -1.55 -9.29 5.54
CA VAL A 37 -0.47 -8.31 5.32
C VAL A 37 -0.38 -8.00 3.84
N THR A 38 -0.61 -6.76 3.46
CA THR A 38 -0.34 -6.26 2.11
C THR A 38 1.08 -5.72 2.08
N THR A 39 1.88 -6.10 1.08
CA THR A 39 3.23 -5.57 0.89
C THR A 39 3.28 -4.72 -0.37
N ILE A 40 4.10 -3.67 -0.32
CA ILE A 40 4.47 -2.87 -1.48
C ILE A 40 5.96 -3.11 -1.72
N ALA A 41 6.30 -3.66 -2.87
CA ALA A 41 7.67 -3.92 -3.28
C ALA A 41 8.06 -3.07 -4.48
N ASP A 42 9.34 -2.72 -4.58
CA ASP A 42 9.88 -2.05 -5.76
C ASP A 42 9.97 -3.01 -6.98
N ALA A 43 10.47 -2.49 -8.11
CA ALA A 43 10.68 -3.27 -9.33
C ALA A 43 11.66 -4.45 -9.17
N ARG A 44 12.50 -4.44 -8.13
CA ARG A 44 13.48 -5.50 -7.81
C ARG A 44 12.90 -6.53 -6.84
N GLY A 45 11.65 -6.34 -6.39
CA GLY A 45 10.99 -7.19 -5.40
C GLY A 45 11.38 -6.87 -3.95
N GLN A 46 12.11 -5.78 -3.70
CA GLN A 46 12.44 -5.36 -2.35
C GLN A 46 11.20 -4.73 -1.69
N VAL A 47 10.77 -5.27 -0.55
CA VAL A 47 9.64 -4.73 0.21
C VAL A 47 10.00 -3.35 0.78
N MET A 48 9.25 -2.34 0.37
CA MET A 48 9.39 -0.95 0.80
C MET A 48 8.38 -0.58 1.88
N ALA A 49 7.20 -1.21 1.85
CA ALA A 49 6.16 -0.98 2.85
C ALA A 49 5.34 -2.23 3.14
N GLU A 50 4.81 -2.29 4.36
CA GLU A 50 3.83 -3.29 4.79
C GLU A 50 2.59 -2.59 5.34
N TYR A 51 1.42 -3.00 4.89
CA TYR A 51 0.13 -2.64 5.45
C TYR A 51 -0.45 -3.85 6.16
N LYS A 52 -0.90 -3.67 7.41
CA LYS A 52 -1.51 -4.73 8.21
C LYS A 52 -2.87 -4.26 8.69
N HIS A 53 -3.89 -5.02 8.31
CA HIS A 53 -5.23 -4.86 8.85
C HIS A 53 -5.36 -5.64 10.15
N ARG A 54 -5.73 -4.97 11.24
CA ARG A 54 -6.07 -5.60 12.53
C ARG A 54 -7.45 -5.13 12.98
N LEU A 55 -8.09 -5.93 13.83
CA LEU A 55 -9.37 -5.55 14.42
C LEU A 55 -9.17 -4.27 15.25
N GLY A 56 -9.76 -3.15 14.80
CA GLY A 56 -9.77 -1.87 15.50
C GLY A 56 -8.72 -0.84 15.06
N TYR A 57 -7.68 -1.24 14.32
CA TYR A 57 -6.71 -0.28 13.76
C TYR A 57 -5.90 -0.87 12.62
N ASP A 58 -5.51 0.00 11.70
CA ASP A 58 -4.64 -0.33 10.57
C ASP A 58 -3.26 0.29 10.78
N THR A 59 -2.21 -0.48 10.48
CA THR A 59 -0.82 0.01 10.57
C THR A 59 -0.16 -0.03 9.21
N VAL A 60 0.66 0.98 8.93
CA VAL A 60 1.60 0.99 7.82
C VAL A 60 3.03 1.06 8.35
N THR A 61 3.89 0.17 7.88
CA THR A 61 5.32 0.21 8.13
C THR A 61 6.02 0.65 6.85
N TYR A 62 6.76 1.75 6.88
CA TYR A 62 7.55 2.28 5.77
C TYR A 62 8.94 2.64 6.28
N GLN A 63 9.99 2.20 5.58
CA GLN A 63 11.40 2.45 5.96
C GLN A 63 11.71 2.09 7.44
N GLY A 64 11.09 1.03 7.96
CA GLY A 64 11.26 0.57 9.34
C GLY A 64 10.46 1.36 10.40
N GLN A 65 9.77 2.44 10.01
CA GLN A 65 8.89 3.19 10.90
C GLN A 65 7.45 2.71 10.75
N THR A 66 6.77 2.46 11.88
CA THR A 66 5.38 2.01 11.88
C THR A 66 4.47 3.11 12.39
N HIS A 67 3.44 3.43 11.61
CA HIS A 67 2.45 4.45 11.90
C HIS A 67 1.04 3.85 11.81
N LEU A 68 0.08 4.46 12.52
CA LEU A 68 -1.32 4.16 12.26
C LEU A 68 -1.72 4.79 10.94
N VAL A 69 -2.53 4.09 10.16
CA VAL A 69 -3.06 4.65 8.90
C VAL A 69 -3.88 5.90 9.19
N SER A 70 -4.63 5.91 10.29
CA SER A 70 -5.42 7.07 10.76
C SER A 70 -4.57 8.32 11.01
N ASP A 71 -3.28 8.18 11.31
CA ASP A 71 -2.40 9.34 11.51
C ASP A 71 -2.08 10.05 10.18
N SER A 72 -2.16 9.30 9.07
CA SER A 72 -1.88 9.80 7.72
C SER A 72 -3.14 10.19 6.95
N LEU A 73 -4.33 9.83 7.44
CA LEU A 73 -5.58 10.20 6.80
C LEU A 73 -5.93 11.66 7.13
N PRO A 74 -6.58 12.38 6.19
CA PRO A 74 -7.21 13.66 6.51
C PRO A 74 -8.13 13.44 7.71
N LYS A 75 -7.92 14.22 8.78
CA LYS A 75 -8.84 14.21 9.90
C LYS A 75 -10.06 14.99 9.47
N ASP A 76 -11.23 14.39 9.59
CA ASP A 76 -12.47 15.15 9.51
C ASP A 76 -12.37 16.28 10.54
N GLY A 77 -12.28 17.51 10.05
CA GLY A 77 -12.41 18.68 10.90
C GLY A 77 -13.81 18.64 11.52
N PHE A 78 -13.95 19.21 12.72
CA PHE A 78 -15.21 19.31 13.47
C PHE A 78 -16.36 20.05 12.73
N LEU A 79 -16.18 20.38 11.45
CA LEU A 79 -17.10 21.14 10.60
C LEU A 79 -17.27 20.52 9.19
N SER A 80 -17.09 19.20 9.01
CA SER A 80 -17.52 18.51 7.79
C SER A 80 -18.93 17.91 7.91
#